data_AF-A0A523X3E1-F1
#
_entry.id   AF-A0A523X3E1-F1
#
_cell.length_a   1.000
_cell.length_b   1.000
_cell.length_c   1.000
_cell.angle_alpha   90.00
_cell.angle_beta   90.00
_cell.angle_gamma   90.00
#
_symmetry.space_group_name_H-M   'P 1'
#
loop_
_entity.id
_entity.type
_entity.pdbx_description
1 polymer ?
#
loop_
_entity_poly.entity_id
_entity_poly.type
_entity_poly.pdbx_seq_one_letter_code
_entity_poly.pdbx_strand_id
1 'polypeptide(L)'
;MAEEELRIGVFVCDCGLNIAGSVDTEEVRRFAEELPDVVVSVRNRYTCADPGQEEIKRHIQEYKLNRVVVASCTPRLHESTFRNCVAEAGLNPYLLAMASIREHCSWVHLHDREAATKKAKDIVKIAVARARLLEAQKEVEIPVTAVALVIGGGVAGIQAALDLADAGHQVYLVEKEPSIGGIMAQLDKTFPTMDCSICVLGPKMMDVSRHPRIELLAYSTVEEVSGYVGNFKVRVRRKARYVEEDKCNVCGDCAEVCPVVLPDEFEQGFSSRKAAYIPLPQAVPPAYVIDMEHCLGNNPIACSKCIDACEKQCIDLNMQDKIVELDVGTIIVAT
;
A
#
# COMPACT_ATOMS: atom_id res chain seq x y z
N MET A 1 12.79 25.27 33.94
CA MET A 1 12.03 24.09 34.42
C MET A 1 13.03 23.24 35.17
N ALA A 2 12.79 22.87 36.43
CA ALA A 2 13.71 22.00 37.14
C ALA A 2 13.88 20.71 36.33
N GLU A 3 15.13 20.31 36.04
CA GLU A 3 15.41 19.05 35.36
C GLU A 3 14.85 17.92 36.21
N GLU A 4 13.78 17.29 35.72
CA GLU A 4 13.16 16.16 36.39
C GLU A 4 14.16 15.00 36.39
N GLU A 5 14.45 14.44 37.56
CA GLU A 5 15.42 13.34 37.71
C GLU A 5 15.06 12.20 36.74
N LEU A 6 16.03 11.74 35.95
CA LEU A 6 15.79 10.68 34.96
C LEU A 6 15.60 9.33 35.66
N ARG A 7 14.52 8.64 35.30
CA ARG A 7 14.09 7.36 35.88
C ARG A 7 13.71 6.41 34.75
N ILE A 8 14.69 5.62 34.33
CA ILE A 8 14.59 4.74 33.16
C ILE A 8 14.28 3.31 33.61
N GLY A 9 13.26 2.70 33.01
CA GLY A 9 13.00 1.25 33.13
C GLY A 9 13.47 0.49 31.90
N VAL A 10 14.26 -0.57 32.06
CA VAL A 10 14.77 -1.38 30.94
C VAL A 10 14.17 -2.78 30.96
N PHE A 11 13.40 -3.12 29.92
CA PHE A 11 12.71 -4.41 29.80
C PHE A 11 13.37 -5.26 28.71
N VAL A 12 13.96 -6.40 29.11
CA VAL A 12 14.67 -7.32 28.21
C VAL A 12 13.78 -8.53 27.89
N CYS A 13 13.51 -8.75 26.61
CA CYS A 13 12.64 -9.82 26.13
C CYS A 13 13.43 -11.08 25.75
N ASP A 14 12.96 -12.26 26.16
CA ASP A 14 13.50 -13.55 25.68
C ASP A 14 12.95 -13.94 24.30
N CYS A 15 11.74 -13.48 23.98
CA CYS A 15 10.97 -13.88 22.80
C CYS A 15 10.92 -15.41 22.62
N GLY A 16 10.69 -16.12 23.73
CA GLY A 16 10.84 -17.57 23.79
C GLY A 16 12.32 -17.96 23.72
N LEU A 17 12.72 -18.62 22.63
CA LEU A 17 14.14 -18.91 22.34
C LEU A 17 14.70 -18.04 21.20
N ASN A 18 13.89 -17.16 20.60
CA ASN A 18 14.35 -16.34 19.48
C ASN A 18 15.44 -15.36 19.89
N ILE A 19 15.39 -14.82 21.11
CA ILE A 19 16.46 -13.98 21.67
C ILE A 19 17.28 -14.81 22.66
N ALA A 20 16.63 -15.41 23.67
CA ALA A 20 17.32 -16.12 24.75
C ALA A 20 18.14 -17.36 24.31
N GLY A 21 17.89 -17.89 23.10
CA GLY A 21 18.69 -18.98 22.53
C GLY A 21 20.12 -18.56 22.21
N SER A 22 20.30 -17.34 21.71
CA SER A 22 21.60 -16.84 21.19
C SER A 22 22.09 -15.59 21.90
N VAL A 23 21.32 -15.01 22.82
CA VAL A 23 21.70 -13.89 23.67
C VAL A 23 21.41 -14.26 25.12
N ASP A 24 22.34 -14.01 26.03
CA ASP A 24 22.07 -14.14 27.46
C ASP A 24 21.29 -12.92 27.98
N THR A 25 19.97 -13.03 27.97
CA THR A 25 19.07 -11.94 28.35
C THR A 25 19.12 -11.61 29.83
N GLU A 26 19.52 -12.55 30.69
CA GLU A 26 19.75 -12.27 32.11
C GLU A 26 21.00 -11.42 32.31
N GLU A 27 22.07 -11.74 31.57
CA GLU A 27 23.30 -10.95 31.61
C GLU A 27 23.09 -9.53 31.06
N VAL A 28 22.26 -9.37 30.02
CA VAL A 28 21.88 -8.06 29.48
C VAL A 28 21.05 -7.26 30.49
N ARG A 29 20.09 -7.92 31.18
CA ARG A 29 19.27 -7.29 32.23
C ARG A 29 20.13 -6.77 33.38
N ARG A 30 21.05 -7.59 33.90
CA ARG A 30 21.98 -7.18 34.98
C ARG A 30 22.86 -6.02 34.56
N PHE A 31 23.43 -6.08 33.35
CA PHE A 31 24.22 -4.99 32.80
C PHE A 31 23.41 -3.69 32.68
N ALA A 32 22.12 -3.77 32.34
CA ALA A 32 21.28 -2.59 32.22
C ALA A 32 21.06 -1.88 33.57
N GLU A 33 21.04 -2.60 34.70
CA GLU A 33 20.94 -2.00 36.05
C GLU A 33 22.16 -1.17 36.44
N GLU A 34 23.33 -1.47 35.87
CA GLU A 34 24.57 -0.74 36.14
C GLU A 34 24.66 0.58 35.35
N LEU A 35 23.74 0.82 34.41
CA LEU A 35 23.72 2.03 33.60
C LEU A 35 23.15 3.21 34.41
N PRO A 36 23.69 4.43 34.25
CA PRO A 36 23.17 5.62 34.93
C PRO A 36 21.67 5.83 34.68
N ASP A 37 20.95 6.37 35.66
CA ASP A 37 19.51 6.69 35.57
C ASP A 37 18.56 5.49 35.37
N VAL A 38 19.08 4.26 35.23
CA VAL A 38 18.25 3.05 35.20
C VAL A 38 17.86 2.68 36.62
N VAL A 39 16.57 2.82 36.92
CA VAL A 39 16.04 2.55 38.27
C VAL A 39 15.51 1.12 38.41
N VAL A 40 15.17 0.48 37.28
CA VAL A 40 14.74 -0.92 37.26
C VAL A 40 15.08 -1.57 35.93
N SER A 41 15.54 -2.82 35.96
CA SER A 41 15.63 -3.67 34.78
C SER A 41 14.96 -5.01 34.98
N VAL A 42 14.09 -5.39 34.06
CA VAL A 42 13.25 -6.58 34.17
C VAL A 42 13.47 -7.46 32.95
N ARG A 43 13.58 -8.77 33.19
CA ARG A 43 13.61 -9.78 32.14
C ARG A 43 12.24 -10.42 32.04
N ASN A 44 11.69 -10.52 30.83
CA ASN A 44 10.41 -11.18 30.59
C ASN A 44 10.47 -12.12 29.38
N ARG A 45 9.70 -13.20 29.42
CA ARG A 45 9.63 -14.19 28.34
C ARG A 45 9.04 -13.61 27.04
N TYR A 46 7.96 -12.84 27.16
CA TYR A 46 7.25 -12.21 26.03
C TYR A 46 6.77 -10.82 26.43
N THR A 47 7.63 -9.81 26.25
CA THR A 47 7.32 -8.43 26.68
C THR A 47 6.10 -7.83 25.96
N CYS A 48 5.79 -8.24 24.72
CA CYS A 48 4.62 -7.75 23.99
C CYS A 48 3.30 -8.44 24.37
N ALA A 49 3.34 -9.55 25.09
CA ALA A 49 2.12 -10.20 25.59
C ALA A 49 1.54 -9.43 26.79
N ASP A 50 0.25 -9.62 27.08
CA ASP A 50 -0.44 -8.91 28.16
C ASP A 50 0.32 -8.93 29.50
N PRO A 51 0.89 -10.06 29.97
CA PRO A 51 1.64 -10.05 31.22
C PRO A 51 2.89 -9.16 31.18
N GLY A 52 3.54 -9.05 30.01
CA GLY A 52 4.69 -8.17 29.83
C GLY A 52 4.33 -6.70 29.73
N GLN A 53 3.20 -6.39 29.10
CA GLN A 53 2.68 -5.03 29.05
C GLN A 53 2.21 -4.56 30.44
N GLU A 54 1.48 -5.39 31.19
CA GLU A 54 1.09 -5.08 32.56
C GLU A 54 2.29 -4.90 33.49
N GLU A 55 3.36 -5.67 33.28
CA GLU A 55 4.60 -5.50 34.01
C GLU A 55 5.25 -4.14 33.73
N ILE A 56 5.29 -3.69 32.47
CA ILE A 56 5.77 -2.34 32.12
C ILE A 56 4.90 -1.28 32.82
N LYS A 57 3.58 -1.36 32.68
CA LYS A 57 2.64 -0.38 33.25
C LYS A 57 2.75 -0.28 34.77
N ARG A 58 2.84 -1.42 35.46
CA ARG A 58 3.05 -1.48 36.91
C ARG A 58 4.35 -0.79 37.32
N HIS A 59 5.45 -1.09 36.65
CA HIS A 59 6.75 -0.51 37.00
C HIS A 59 6.82 0.99 36.69
N ILE A 60 6.14 1.47 35.65
CA ILE A 60 6.01 2.91 35.39
C ILE A 60 5.43 3.64 36.60
N GLN A 61 4.37 3.09 37.19
CA GLN A 61 3.71 3.68 38.36
C GLN A 61 4.52 3.50 39.64
N GLU A 62 4.99 2.27 39.91
CA GLU A 62 5.70 1.90 41.15
C GLU A 62 7.03 2.65 41.29
N TYR A 63 7.82 2.70 40.22
CA TYR A 63 9.14 3.33 40.21
C TYR A 63 9.10 4.76 39.70
N LYS A 64 7.91 5.31 39.37
CA LYS A 64 7.73 6.64 38.78
C LYS A 64 8.64 6.86 37.57
N LEU A 65 8.61 5.91 36.63
CA LEU A 65 9.46 5.97 35.46
C LEU A 65 9.04 7.13 34.56
N ASN A 66 10.01 7.90 34.08
CA ASN A 66 9.78 8.93 33.08
C ASN A 66 10.41 8.56 31.72
N ARG A 67 11.08 7.41 31.60
CA ARG A 67 11.57 6.84 30.35
C ARG A 67 11.45 5.31 30.38
N VAL A 68 11.18 4.72 29.22
CA VAL A 68 11.12 3.26 29.08
C VAL A 68 12.00 2.81 27.93
N VAL A 69 12.78 1.76 28.16
CA VAL A 69 13.57 1.08 27.13
C VAL A 69 13.11 -0.36 27.01
N VAL A 70 12.74 -0.78 25.81
CA VAL A 70 12.36 -2.18 25.54
C VAL A 70 13.37 -2.83 24.61
N ALA A 71 14.15 -3.76 25.13
CA ALA A 71 15.13 -4.56 24.40
C ALA A 71 14.47 -5.84 23.87
N SER A 72 14.04 -5.82 22.61
CA SER A 72 13.27 -6.92 22.01
C SER A 72 13.45 -6.99 20.48
N CYS A 73 12.34 -7.01 19.74
CA CYS A 73 12.26 -7.00 18.29
C CYS A 73 12.45 -5.59 17.70
N THR A 74 12.40 -5.50 16.37
CA THR A 74 12.46 -4.24 15.63
C THR A 74 11.32 -3.27 15.99
N PRO A 75 11.58 -1.96 16.09
CA PRO A 75 10.53 -0.95 16.26
C PRO A 75 9.50 -0.98 15.13
N ARG A 76 9.87 -1.42 13.93
CA ARG A 76 8.93 -1.55 12.80
C ARG A 76 7.77 -2.52 13.07
N LEU A 77 7.90 -3.39 14.07
CA LEU A 77 6.88 -4.38 14.44
C LEU A 77 6.04 -3.93 15.63
N HIS A 78 6.68 -3.60 16.76
CA HIS A 78 5.97 -3.39 18.04
C HIS A 78 6.17 -1.99 18.66
N GLU A 79 6.69 -1.01 17.93
CA GLU A 79 6.79 0.36 18.45
C GLU A 79 5.41 0.93 18.79
N SER A 80 4.42 0.78 17.91
CA SER A 80 3.04 1.20 18.20
C SER A 80 2.44 0.47 19.40
N THR A 81 2.69 -0.85 19.52
CA THR A 81 2.25 -1.66 20.66
C THR A 81 2.78 -1.11 21.99
N PHE A 82 4.09 -0.87 22.08
CA PHE A 82 4.69 -0.37 23.31
C PHE A 82 4.40 1.11 23.56
N ARG A 83 4.23 1.92 22.51
CA ARG A 83 3.76 3.31 22.64
C ARG A 83 2.38 3.38 23.29
N ASN A 84 1.45 2.54 22.86
CA ASN A 84 0.12 2.43 23.48
C ASN A 84 0.23 1.94 24.93
N CYS A 85 1.05 0.92 25.18
CA CYS A 85 1.27 0.38 26.52
C CYS A 85 1.77 1.45 27.53
N VAL A 86 2.79 2.24 27.16
CA VAL A 86 3.30 3.28 28.06
C VAL A 86 2.32 4.46 28.20
N ALA A 87 1.56 4.77 27.14
CA ALA A 87 0.51 5.79 27.16
C ALA A 87 -0.63 5.44 28.11
N GLU A 88 -1.06 4.19 28.15
CA GLU A 88 -2.06 3.68 29.12
C GLU A 88 -1.61 3.86 30.57
N ALA A 89 -0.30 3.83 30.83
CA ALA A 89 0.28 4.10 32.15
C ALA A 89 0.51 5.61 32.43
N GLY A 90 0.11 6.49 31.51
CA GLY A 90 0.27 7.94 31.63
C GLY A 90 1.62 8.50 31.20
N LEU A 91 2.51 7.68 30.64
CA LEU A 91 3.79 8.13 30.09
C LEU A 91 3.63 8.56 28.64
N ASN A 92 4.25 9.67 28.25
CA ASN A 92 4.20 10.13 26.86
C ASN A 92 4.80 9.06 25.91
N PRO A 93 4.12 8.70 24.79
CA PRO A 93 4.58 7.64 23.87
C PRO A 93 5.99 7.84 23.33
N TYR A 94 6.45 9.09 23.22
CA TYR A 94 7.74 9.45 22.65
C TYR A 94 8.90 9.40 23.66
N LEU A 95 8.60 9.05 24.92
CA LEU A 95 9.59 8.78 25.97
C LEU A 95 9.98 7.29 26.04
N LEU A 96 9.57 6.52 25.04
CA LEU A 96 9.96 5.13 24.80
C LEU A 96 11.16 5.06 23.83
N ALA A 97 12.14 4.21 24.13
CA ALA A 97 13.16 3.77 23.17
C ALA A 97 13.14 2.25 23.01
N MET A 98 13.17 1.77 21.76
CA MET A 98 13.32 0.33 21.50
C MET A 98 14.77 -0.01 21.13
N ALA A 99 15.24 -1.12 21.69
CA ALA A 99 16.52 -1.75 21.37
C ALA A 99 16.25 -3.07 20.61
N SER A 100 16.51 -3.10 19.30
CA SER A 100 16.33 -4.31 18.50
C SER A 100 17.50 -5.28 18.75
N ILE A 101 17.27 -6.26 19.63
CA ILE A 101 18.23 -7.34 19.95
C ILE A 101 17.80 -8.68 19.35
N ARG A 102 16.70 -8.73 18.59
CA ARG A 102 16.27 -9.90 17.81
C ARG A 102 16.81 -9.88 16.38
N GLU A 103 16.18 -9.11 15.49
CA GLU A 103 16.52 -9.04 14.06
C GLU A 103 17.96 -8.54 13.85
N HIS A 104 18.44 -7.62 14.69
CA HIS A 104 19.78 -7.04 14.54
C HIS A 104 20.84 -7.67 15.44
N CYS A 105 20.48 -8.69 16.24
CA CYS A 105 21.42 -9.36 17.13
C CYS A 105 21.20 -10.88 17.17
N SER A 106 20.23 -11.39 17.93
CA SER A 106 20.12 -12.83 18.18
C SER A 106 19.96 -13.67 16.90
N TRP A 107 19.13 -13.24 15.95
CA TRP A 107 18.86 -13.99 14.72
C TRP A 107 20.02 -14.01 13.72
N VAL A 108 20.93 -13.04 13.82
CA VAL A 108 22.07 -12.92 12.89
C VAL A 108 23.40 -13.37 13.52
N HIS A 109 23.42 -13.65 14.82
CA HIS A 109 24.60 -14.14 15.56
C HIS A 109 24.31 -15.47 16.29
N LEU A 110 23.53 -16.36 15.66
CA LEU A 110 22.99 -17.57 16.29
C LEU A 110 24.05 -18.48 16.92
N HIS A 111 25.25 -18.51 16.32
CA HIS A 111 26.34 -19.41 16.68
C HIS A 111 27.42 -18.80 17.59
N ASP A 112 27.32 -17.50 17.90
CA ASP A 112 28.27 -16.79 18.76
C ASP A 112 27.53 -16.07 19.87
N ARG A 113 27.13 -16.85 20.89
CA ARG A 113 26.32 -16.36 22.01
C ARG A 113 27.04 -15.30 22.83
N GLU A 114 28.36 -15.40 22.97
CA GLU A 114 29.15 -14.44 23.75
C GLU A 114 29.20 -13.09 23.03
N ALA A 115 29.57 -13.07 21.75
CA ALA A 115 29.59 -11.84 20.97
C ALA A 115 28.18 -11.23 20.80
N ALA A 116 27.15 -12.07 20.62
CA ALA A 116 25.76 -11.62 20.55
C ALA A 116 25.31 -10.97 21.86
N THR A 117 25.68 -11.53 23.01
CA THR A 117 25.35 -10.96 24.32
C THR A 117 26.05 -9.62 24.53
N LYS A 118 27.34 -9.53 24.19
CA LYS A 118 28.09 -8.27 24.22
C LYS A 118 27.44 -7.21 23.33
N LYS A 119 27.10 -7.57 22.10
CA LYS A 119 26.41 -6.67 21.16
C LYS A 119 25.05 -6.22 21.69
N ALA A 120 24.27 -7.12 22.30
CA ALA A 120 22.98 -6.77 22.89
C ALA A 120 23.13 -5.76 24.04
N LYS A 121 24.14 -5.92 24.91
CA LYS A 121 24.48 -4.94 25.95
C LYS A 121 24.78 -3.56 25.35
N ASP A 122 25.60 -3.51 24.31
CA ASP A 122 25.93 -2.25 23.64
C ASP A 122 24.69 -1.58 23.02
N ILE A 123 23.80 -2.36 22.37
CA ILE A 123 22.54 -1.85 21.82
C ILE A 123 21.65 -1.27 22.92
N VAL A 124 21.52 -1.96 24.06
CA VAL A 124 20.75 -1.46 25.21
C VAL A 124 21.36 -0.19 25.77
N LYS A 125 22.69 -0.14 25.94
CA LYS A 125 23.40 1.06 26.40
C LYS A 125 23.14 2.26 25.48
N ILE A 126 23.15 2.05 24.17
CA ILE A 126 22.85 3.10 23.18
C ILE A 126 21.38 3.55 23.29
N ALA A 127 20.44 2.62 23.44
CA ALA A 127 19.02 2.95 23.60
C ALA A 127 18.74 3.71 24.90
N VAL A 128 19.38 3.33 26.01
CA VAL A 128 19.32 4.08 27.29
C VAL A 128 19.91 5.48 27.12
N ALA A 129 21.07 5.60 26.47
CA ALA A 129 21.68 6.91 26.20
C ALA A 129 20.77 7.81 25.36
N ARG A 130 20.09 7.26 24.35
CA ARG A 130 19.06 7.99 23.58
C ARG A 130 17.86 8.36 24.45
N ALA A 131 17.39 7.44 25.30
CA ALA A 131 16.21 7.65 26.14
C ALA A 131 16.36 8.86 27.08
N ARG A 132 17.57 9.10 27.61
CA ARG A 132 17.89 10.29 28.43
C ARG A 132 17.57 11.61 27.74
N LEU A 133 17.72 11.65 26.41
CA LEU A 133 17.55 12.86 25.59
C LEU A 133 16.19 12.91 24.88
N LEU A 134 15.31 11.93 25.10
CA LEU A 134 13.96 11.98 24.55
C LEU A 134 13.14 13.08 25.21
N GLU A 135 12.32 13.74 24.41
CA GLU A 135 11.38 14.78 24.84
C GLU A 135 9.95 14.35 24.52
N ALA A 136 9.03 14.69 25.41
CA ALA A 136 7.61 14.41 25.20
C ALA A 136 7.11 15.15 23.96
N GLN A 137 6.47 14.43 23.03
CA GLN A 137 5.88 15.03 21.83
C GLN A 137 4.35 15.00 21.90
N LYS A 138 3.70 15.87 21.15
CA LYS A 138 2.26 15.85 20.94
C LYS A 138 1.97 15.27 19.57
N GLU A 139 1.03 14.34 19.51
CA GLU A 139 0.54 13.84 18.22
C GLU A 139 -0.25 14.95 17.53
N VAL A 140 -0.05 15.07 16.22
CA VAL A 140 -0.74 16.05 15.39
C VAL A 140 -1.98 15.40 14.82
N GLU A 141 -3.14 16.00 15.05
CA GLU A 141 -4.39 15.61 14.40
C GLU A 141 -4.45 16.24 13.00
N ILE A 142 -4.73 15.42 11.99
CA ILE A 142 -4.71 15.83 10.60
C ILE A 142 -6.06 15.42 9.98
N PRO A 143 -6.73 16.31 9.23
CA PRO A 143 -7.96 15.95 8.52
C PRO A 143 -7.69 14.89 7.45
N VAL A 144 -8.69 14.04 7.20
CA VAL A 144 -8.62 12.97 6.19
C VAL A 144 -9.64 13.27 5.09
N THR A 145 -9.16 13.35 3.85
CA THR A 145 -10.01 13.46 2.66
C THR A 145 -10.80 12.16 2.50
N ALA A 146 -12.14 12.23 2.52
CA ALA A 146 -13.01 11.05 2.48
C ALA A 146 -13.20 10.46 1.06
N VAL A 147 -12.09 10.32 0.33
CA VAL A 147 -12.01 9.82 -1.05
C VAL A 147 -10.86 8.82 -1.13
N ALA A 148 -11.09 7.70 -1.81
CA ALA A 148 -10.09 6.68 -2.05
C ALA A 148 -9.66 6.63 -3.52
N LEU A 149 -8.39 6.32 -3.75
CA LEU A 149 -7.86 5.96 -5.05
C LEU A 149 -7.54 4.46 -5.08
N VAL A 150 -8.01 3.76 -6.10
CA VAL A 150 -7.62 2.38 -6.40
C VAL A 150 -6.83 2.37 -7.70
N ILE A 151 -5.62 1.81 -7.67
CA ILE A 151 -4.73 1.70 -8.83
C ILE A 151 -4.72 0.25 -9.30
N GLY A 152 -5.25 0.00 -10.50
CA GLY A 152 -5.41 -1.33 -11.10
C GLY A 152 -6.86 -1.79 -11.05
N GLY A 153 -7.44 -2.07 -12.22
CA GLY A 153 -8.80 -2.52 -12.47
C GLY A 153 -8.92 -4.02 -12.67
N GLY A 154 -8.02 -4.83 -12.10
CA GLY A 154 -8.21 -6.27 -11.98
C GLY A 154 -9.27 -6.63 -10.93
N VAL A 155 -9.54 -7.92 -10.74
CA VAL A 155 -10.55 -8.40 -9.77
C VAL A 155 -10.36 -7.85 -8.35
N ALA A 156 -9.11 -7.69 -7.91
CA ALA A 156 -8.79 -7.13 -6.59
C ALA A 156 -9.16 -5.65 -6.48
N GLY A 157 -8.81 -4.82 -7.47
CA GLY A 157 -9.14 -3.40 -7.47
C GLY A 157 -10.62 -3.13 -7.71
N ILE A 158 -11.26 -3.91 -8.59
CA ILE A 158 -12.72 -3.89 -8.79
C ILE A 158 -13.44 -4.14 -7.47
N GLN A 159 -13.04 -5.19 -6.72
CA GLN A 159 -13.66 -5.51 -5.44
C GLN A 159 -13.43 -4.41 -4.40
N ALA A 160 -12.20 -3.92 -4.28
CA ALA A 160 -11.86 -2.84 -3.35
C ALA A 160 -12.67 -1.56 -3.64
N ALA A 161 -12.84 -1.21 -4.92
CA ALA A 161 -13.61 -0.04 -5.33
C ALA A 161 -15.10 -0.20 -5.00
N LEU A 162 -15.69 -1.36 -5.30
CA LEU A 162 -17.09 -1.66 -4.96
C LEU A 162 -17.33 -1.60 -3.46
N ASP A 163 -16.52 -2.28 -2.66
CA ASP A 163 -16.70 -2.33 -1.19
C ASP A 163 -16.60 -0.93 -0.55
N LEU A 164 -15.65 -0.10 -1.00
CA LEU A 164 -15.50 1.28 -0.53
C LEU A 164 -16.69 2.15 -0.95
N ALA A 165 -17.16 1.98 -2.17
CA ALA A 165 -18.25 2.79 -2.72
C ALA A 165 -19.62 2.41 -2.12
N ASP A 166 -19.85 1.13 -1.85
CA ASP A 166 -21.01 0.61 -1.14
C ASP A 166 -21.02 1.08 0.33
N ALA A 167 -19.84 1.17 0.96
CA ALA A 167 -19.67 1.77 2.29
C ALA A 167 -19.90 3.30 2.31
N GLY A 168 -20.08 3.95 1.15
CA GLY A 168 -20.45 5.36 1.05
C GLY A 168 -19.31 6.31 0.68
N HIS A 169 -18.12 5.79 0.36
CA HIS A 169 -16.96 6.62 -0.01
C HIS A 169 -16.91 6.90 -1.51
N GLN A 170 -16.40 8.08 -1.90
CA GLN A 170 -16.07 8.36 -3.29
C GLN A 170 -14.78 7.61 -3.64
N VAL A 171 -14.75 6.99 -4.82
CA VAL A 171 -13.61 6.19 -5.28
C VAL A 171 -13.22 6.60 -6.69
N TYR A 172 -11.94 6.85 -6.90
CA TYR A 172 -11.33 6.88 -8.23
C TYR A 172 -10.71 5.53 -8.52
N LEU A 173 -11.09 4.87 -9.62
CA LEU A 173 -10.48 3.63 -10.07
C LEU A 173 -9.66 3.90 -11.33
N VAL A 174 -8.33 3.83 -11.23
CA VAL A 174 -7.42 4.07 -12.35
C VAL A 174 -6.97 2.74 -12.94
N GLU A 175 -7.23 2.54 -14.24
CA GLU A 175 -6.80 1.35 -14.99
C GLU A 175 -5.94 1.78 -16.18
N LYS A 176 -4.76 1.15 -16.30
CA LYS A 176 -3.77 1.46 -17.33
C LYS A 176 -4.26 1.06 -18.72
N GLU A 177 -4.88 -0.10 -18.82
CA GLU A 177 -5.37 -0.65 -20.08
C GLU A 177 -6.71 -0.01 -20.47
N PRO A 178 -7.14 -0.14 -21.75
CA PRO A 178 -8.38 0.49 -22.18
C PRO A 178 -9.64 -0.17 -21.61
N SER A 179 -9.53 -1.30 -20.91
CA SER A 179 -10.62 -1.96 -20.18
C SER A 179 -10.16 -2.45 -18.81
N ILE A 180 -11.07 -2.44 -17.83
CA ILE A 180 -10.91 -3.19 -16.58
C ILE A 180 -11.12 -4.69 -16.82
N GLY A 181 -10.76 -5.49 -15.81
CA GLY A 181 -10.90 -6.95 -15.78
C GLY A 181 -9.57 -7.67 -15.48
N GLY A 182 -8.44 -7.10 -15.94
CA GLY A 182 -7.11 -7.63 -15.71
C GLY A 182 -6.93 -9.06 -16.26
N ILE A 183 -6.00 -9.81 -15.67
CA ILE A 183 -5.69 -11.19 -16.10
C ILE A 183 -6.90 -12.11 -16.00
N MET A 184 -7.79 -11.90 -15.03
CA MET A 184 -8.97 -12.75 -14.85
C MET A 184 -9.89 -12.73 -16.08
N ALA A 185 -9.96 -11.62 -16.82
CA ALA A 185 -10.73 -11.53 -18.06
C ALA A 185 -10.15 -12.39 -19.20
N GLN A 186 -8.85 -12.73 -19.15
CA GLN A 186 -8.18 -13.58 -20.15
C GLN A 186 -8.35 -15.09 -19.85
N LEU A 187 -8.77 -15.44 -18.64
CA LEU A 187 -8.95 -16.84 -18.27
C LEU A 187 -10.24 -17.39 -18.88
N ASP A 188 -10.27 -18.65 -19.31
CA ASP A 188 -11.53 -19.31 -19.67
C ASP A 188 -12.33 -19.66 -18.41
N LYS A 189 -11.69 -20.35 -17.45
CA LYS A 189 -12.31 -20.85 -16.23
C LYS A 189 -11.47 -20.60 -14.98
N THR A 190 -12.13 -20.60 -13.82
CA THR A 190 -11.49 -20.40 -12.51
C THR A 190 -11.67 -21.61 -11.61
N PHE A 191 -10.56 -22.16 -11.10
CA PHE A 191 -10.59 -23.22 -10.07
C PHE A 191 -10.97 -22.62 -8.70
N PRO A 192 -11.53 -23.41 -7.76
CA PRO A 192 -11.83 -24.84 -7.86
C PRO A 192 -13.20 -25.17 -8.47
N THR A 193 -14.09 -24.19 -8.63
CA THR A 193 -15.47 -24.41 -9.10
C THR A 193 -15.57 -24.68 -10.60
N MET A 194 -14.54 -24.31 -11.37
CA MET A 194 -14.50 -24.40 -12.84
C MET A 194 -15.58 -23.55 -13.52
N ASP A 195 -16.01 -22.48 -12.86
CA ASP A 195 -16.89 -21.47 -13.46
C ASP A 195 -16.16 -20.70 -14.56
N CYS A 196 -16.92 -20.19 -15.53
CA CYS A 196 -16.38 -19.28 -16.53
C CYS A 196 -15.97 -17.95 -15.87
N SER A 197 -14.77 -17.45 -16.16
CA SER A 197 -14.20 -16.27 -15.49
C SER A 197 -15.07 -15.02 -15.67
N ILE A 198 -15.54 -14.78 -16.90
CA ILE A 198 -16.33 -13.60 -17.25
C ILE A 198 -17.73 -13.66 -16.64
N CYS A 199 -18.27 -14.84 -16.35
CA CYS A 199 -19.55 -14.97 -15.67
C CYS A 199 -19.49 -14.43 -14.24
N VAL A 200 -18.32 -14.50 -13.59
CA VAL A 200 -18.10 -13.96 -12.24
C VAL A 200 -17.62 -12.51 -12.29
N LEU A 201 -16.71 -12.20 -13.21
CA LEU A 201 -16.06 -10.89 -13.31
C LEU A 201 -16.91 -9.84 -14.03
N GLY A 202 -17.58 -10.23 -15.12
CA GLY A 202 -18.35 -9.33 -15.98
C GLY A 202 -19.41 -8.51 -15.24
N PRO A 203 -20.25 -9.11 -14.37
CA PRO A 203 -21.18 -8.35 -13.54
C PRO A 203 -20.49 -7.29 -12.68
N LYS A 204 -19.36 -7.62 -12.06
CA LYS A 204 -18.60 -6.67 -11.22
C LYS A 204 -17.98 -5.53 -12.03
N MET A 205 -17.48 -5.81 -13.24
CA MET A 205 -17.01 -4.77 -14.15
C MET A 205 -18.14 -3.80 -14.49
N MET A 206 -19.34 -4.32 -14.77
CA MET A 206 -20.52 -3.50 -15.04
C MET A 206 -20.99 -2.69 -13.83
N ASP A 207 -20.96 -3.28 -12.64
CA ASP A 207 -21.33 -2.60 -11.39
C ASP A 207 -20.40 -1.42 -11.15
N VAL A 208 -19.08 -1.62 -11.29
CA VAL A 208 -18.07 -0.55 -11.19
C VAL A 208 -18.38 0.59 -12.16
N SER A 209 -18.65 0.26 -13.43
CA SER A 209 -18.89 1.29 -14.46
C SER A 209 -20.17 2.10 -14.24
N ARG A 210 -21.14 1.56 -13.48
CA ARG A 210 -22.44 2.19 -13.23
C ARG A 210 -22.57 2.77 -11.83
N HIS A 211 -21.60 2.51 -10.95
CA HIS A 211 -21.71 2.89 -9.55
C HIS A 211 -21.58 4.41 -9.39
N PRO A 212 -22.54 5.09 -8.73
CA PRO A 212 -22.58 6.56 -8.69
C PRO A 212 -21.43 7.21 -7.89
N ARG A 213 -20.72 6.42 -7.07
CA ARG A 213 -19.56 6.85 -6.29
C ARG A 213 -18.22 6.33 -6.82
N ILE A 214 -18.21 5.64 -7.95
CA ILE A 214 -16.96 5.21 -8.58
C ILE A 214 -16.77 6.00 -9.87
N GLU A 215 -15.66 6.75 -9.94
CA GLU A 215 -15.20 7.35 -11.18
C GLU A 215 -14.13 6.45 -11.79
N LEU A 216 -14.49 5.77 -12.88
CA LEU A 216 -13.59 4.91 -13.62
C LEU A 216 -12.73 5.74 -14.59
N LEU A 217 -11.43 5.75 -14.34
CA LEU A 217 -10.41 6.34 -15.18
C LEU A 217 -9.67 5.21 -15.91
N ALA A 218 -10.35 4.56 -16.85
CA ALA A 218 -9.72 3.56 -17.73
C ALA A 218 -8.81 4.24 -18.76
N TYR A 219 -7.85 3.48 -19.30
CA TYR A 219 -6.79 4.00 -20.15
C TYR A 219 -6.01 5.17 -19.52
N SER A 220 -5.76 5.07 -18.21
CA SER A 220 -5.14 6.12 -17.41
C SER A 220 -4.05 5.57 -16.48
N THR A 221 -3.02 6.35 -16.23
CA THR A 221 -1.89 5.96 -15.37
C THR A 221 -1.59 7.03 -14.34
N VAL A 222 -1.33 6.62 -13.10
CA VAL A 222 -0.80 7.52 -12.06
C VAL A 222 0.64 7.89 -12.40
N GLU A 223 0.92 9.18 -12.54
CA GLU A 223 2.28 9.69 -12.83
C GLU A 223 3.03 10.08 -11.55
N GLU A 224 2.32 10.67 -10.60
CA GLU A 224 2.91 11.28 -9.42
C GLU A 224 1.94 11.18 -8.23
N VAL A 225 2.48 10.83 -7.07
CA VAL A 225 1.79 10.86 -5.77
C VAL A 225 2.64 11.69 -4.83
N SER A 226 2.04 12.73 -4.27
CA SER A 226 2.66 13.59 -3.26
C SER A 226 1.75 13.73 -2.04
N GLY A 227 2.28 14.24 -0.92
CA GLY A 227 1.56 14.37 0.34
C GLY A 227 1.78 13.20 1.30
N TYR A 228 0.83 12.97 2.19
CA TYR A 228 0.89 11.97 3.26
C TYR A 228 -0.50 11.43 3.57
N VAL A 229 -0.59 10.42 4.46
CA VAL A 229 -1.86 9.76 4.81
C VAL A 229 -2.98 10.76 5.10
N GLY A 230 -4.11 10.59 4.43
CA GLY A 230 -5.27 11.48 4.52
C GLY A 230 -5.27 12.70 3.59
N ASN A 231 -4.11 13.06 3.00
CA ASN A 231 -3.93 14.29 2.23
C ASN A 231 -2.97 14.04 1.05
N PHE A 232 -3.30 13.06 0.20
CA PHE A 232 -2.54 12.80 -1.02
C PHE A 232 -3.03 13.67 -2.17
N LYS A 233 -2.07 14.16 -2.96
CA LYS A 233 -2.30 14.78 -4.26
C LYS A 233 -1.75 13.87 -5.34
N VAL A 234 -2.62 13.44 -6.24
CA VAL A 234 -2.29 12.45 -7.26
C VAL A 234 -2.50 13.05 -8.64
N ARG A 235 -1.47 12.98 -9.50
CA ARG A 235 -1.58 13.30 -10.91
C ARG A 235 -1.81 12.04 -11.72
N VAL A 236 -2.92 12.00 -12.44
CA VAL A 236 -3.30 10.90 -13.33
C VAL A 236 -3.27 11.39 -14.77
N ARG A 237 -2.49 10.71 -15.63
CA ARG A 237 -2.56 10.90 -17.07
C ARG A 237 -3.65 10.00 -17.63
N ARG A 238 -4.71 10.59 -18.17
CA ARG A 238 -5.70 9.92 -19.01
C ARG A 238 -5.22 9.98 -20.46
N LYS A 239 -4.87 8.83 -21.01
CA LYS A 239 -4.41 8.74 -22.40
C LYS A 239 -5.55 9.03 -23.37
N ALA A 240 -5.23 9.67 -24.49
CA ALA A 240 -6.19 9.86 -25.58
C ALA A 240 -6.59 8.51 -26.17
N ARG A 241 -7.88 8.14 -26.08
CA ARG A 241 -8.41 6.97 -26.79
C ARG A 241 -8.58 7.22 -28.29
N TYR A 242 -8.60 8.50 -28.68
CA TYR A 242 -9.00 8.98 -30.00
C TYR A 242 -10.42 8.57 -30.41
N VAL A 243 -11.21 8.13 -29.43
CA VAL A 243 -12.61 7.74 -29.52
C VAL A 243 -13.34 8.33 -28.33
N GLU A 244 -14.42 9.06 -28.57
CA GLU A 244 -15.31 9.56 -27.52
C GLU A 244 -16.13 8.40 -26.95
N GLU A 245 -15.81 8.00 -25.72
CA GLU A 245 -16.40 6.85 -25.02
C GLU A 245 -17.93 6.91 -24.99
N ASP A 246 -18.51 8.08 -24.68
CA ASP A 246 -19.96 8.26 -24.52
C ASP A 246 -20.76 8.18 -25.84
N LYS A 247 -20.08 8.35 -26.99
CA LYS A 247 -20.72 8.33 -28.32
C LYS A 247 -20.51 7.01 -29.05
N CYS A 248 -19.50 6.23 -28.66
CA CYS A 248 -19.19 4.95 -29.27
C CYS A 248 -20.33 3.95 -28.98
N ASN A 249 -20.83 3.28 -30.02
CA ASN A 249 -21.85 2.24 -29.90
C ASN A 249 -21.29 0.83 -30.12
N VAL A 250 -19.97 0.69 -30.22
CA VAL A 250 -19.26 -0.60 -30.33
C VAL A 250 -19.67 -1.42 -31.57
N CYS A 251 -20.01 -0.78 -32.69
CA CYS A 251 -20.44 -1.48 -33.91
C CYS A 251 -19.34 -2.33 -34.57
N GLY A 252 -18.08 -1.89 -34.50
CA GLY A 252 -16.92 -2.59 -35.09
C GLY A 252 -16.52 -2.16 -36.50
N ASP A 253 -17.32 -1.31 -37.17
CA ASP A 253 -17.06 -0.87 -38.55
C ASP A 253 -15.67 -0.25 -38.71
N CYS A 254 -15.21 0.50 -37.70
CA CYS A 254 -13.89 1.12 -37.70
C CYS A 254 -12.72 0.12 -37.71
N ALA A 255 -12.88 -1.04 -37.06
CA ALA A 255 -11.89 -2.10 -37.04
C ALA A 255 -11.87 -2.87 -38.37
N GLU A 256 -13.04 -3.15 -38.95
CA GLU A 256 -13.17 -3.87 -40.23
C GLU A 256 -12.43 -3.18 -41.37
N VAL A 257 -12.57 -1.84 -41.47
CA VAL A 257 -11.93 -1.05 -42.54
C VAL A 257 -10.45 -0.73 -42.27
N CYS A 258 -9.94 -1.04 -41.06
CA CYS A 258 -8.58 -0.73 -40.67
C CYS A 258 -7.57 -1.63 -41.43
N PRO A 259 -6.62 -1.05 -42.20
CA PRO A 259 -5.65 -1.82 -42.97
C PRO A 259 -4.50 -2.36 -42.10
N VAL A 260 -4.31 -1.86 -40.88
CA VAL A 260 -3.23 -2.25 -39.98
C VAL A 260 -3.56 -3.58 -39.31
N VAL A 261 -2.60 -4.48 -39.21
CA VAL A 261 -2.71 -5.77 -38.52
C VAL A 261 -1.55 -5.92 -37.56
N LEU A 262 -1.85 -6.17 -36.29
CA LEU A 262 -0.89 -6.27 -35.18
C LEU A 262 -1.17 -7.54 -34.37
N PRO A 263 -0.19 -8.12 -33.68
CA PRO A 263 -0.44 -9.15 -32.68
C PRO A 263 -1.38 -8.62 -31.58
N ASP A 264 -2.34 -9.43 -31.14
CA ASP A 264 -3.26 -9.07 -30.06
C ASP A 264 -2.64 -9.37 -28.69
N GLU A 265 -2.41 -8.34 -27.87
CA GLU A 265 -1.82 -8.47 -26.54
C GLU A 265 -2.76 -9.15 -25.53
N PHE A 266 -4.08 -9.04 -25.70
CA PHE A 266 -5.04 -9.74 -24.85
C PHE A 266 -4.94 -11.26 -25.09
N GLU A 267 -4.82 -11.66 -26.36
CA GLU A 267 -4.63 -13.04 -26.79
C GLU A 267 -3.17 -13.51 -26.76
N GLN A 268 -2.27 -12.77 -26.08
CA GLN A 268 -0.84 -13.12 -25.94
C GLN A 268 -0.12 -13.36 -27.28
N GLY A 269 -0.57 -12.71 -28.35
CA GLY A 269 -0.02 -12.84 -29.70
C GLY A 269 -0.46 -14.09 -30.47
N PHE A 270 -1.41 -14.88 -29.95
CA PHE A 270 -1.99 -16.03 -30.66
C PHE A 270 -3.00 -15.63 -31.74
N SER A 271 -3.49 -14.40 -31.67
CA SER A 271 -4.37 -13.80 -32.68
C SER A 271 -3.82 -12.44 -33.13
N SER A 272 -4.52 -11.81 -34.06
CA SER A 272 -4.20 -10.48 -34.55
C SER A 272 -5.36 -9.52 -34.33
N ARG A 273 -5.04 -8.29 -33.93
CA ARG A 273 -5.96 -7.16 -33.87
C ARG A 273 -5.63 -6.09 -34.89
N LYS A 274 -6.48 -5.05 -34.93
CA LYS A 274 -6.33 -3.86 -35.76
C LYS A 274 -5.76 -2.70 -34.93
N ALA A 275 -5.38 -1.60 -35.59
CA ALA A 275 -5.01 -0.38 -34.86
C ALA A 275 -6.23 0.28 -34.20
N ALA A 276 -7.41 0.22 -34.83
CA ALA A 276 -8.69 0.52 -34.18
C ALA A 276 -9.26 -0.79 -33.62
N TYR A 277 -9.30 -0.94 -32.30
CA TYR A 277 -9.66 -2.21 -31.66
C TYR A 277 -10.45 -2.00 -30.38
N ILE A 278 -11.07 -3.08 -29.90
CA ILE A 278 -11.63 -3.19 -28.55
C ILE A 278 -10.79 -4.23 -27.78
N PRO A 279 -10.37 -3.97 -26.53
CA PRO A 279 -9.41 -4.85 -25.84
C PRO A 279 -9.94 -6.26 -25.57
N LEU A 280 -11.24 -6.38 -25.30
CA LEU A 280 -11.94 -7.65 -25.19
C LEU A 280 -13.42 -7.47 -25.57
N PRO A 281 -14.15 -8.53 -25.95
CA PRO A 281 -15.54 -8.40 -26.38
C PRO A 281 -16.48 -7.82 -25.31
N GLN A 282 -16.20 -8.07 -24.03
CA GLN A 282 -16.97 -7.55 -22.89
C GLN A 282 -16.24 -6.37 -22.20
N ALA A 283 -15.51 -5.57 -22.96
CA ALA A 283 -14.71 -4.46 -22.41
C ALA A 283 -15.58 -3.45 -21.63
N VAL A 284 -15.01 -2.95 -20.54
CA VAL A 284 -15.59 -1.90 -19.71
C VAL A 284 -14.51 -0.83 -19.46
N PRO A 285 -14.71 0.42 -19.89
CA PRO A 285 -15.88 0.93 -20.62
C PRO A 285 -16.04 0.30 -22.01
N PRO A 286 -17.27 0.17 -22.53
CA PRO A 286 -17.54 -0.42 -23.83
C PRO A 286 -17.24 0.59 -24.94
N ALA A 287 -15.97 0.79 -25.25
CA ALA A 287 -15.53 1.72 -26.29
C ALA A 287 -14.28 1.20 -27.01
N TYR A 288 -14.21 1.49 -28.31
CA TYR A 288 -13.01 1.26 -29.11
C TYR A 288 -11.88 2.23 -28.70
N VAL A 289 -10.65 1.86 -29.05
CA VAL A 289 -9.46 2.68 -28.90
C VAL A 289 -8.64 2.62 -30.19
N ILE A 290 -7.93 3.71 -30.50
CA ILE A 290 -6.98 3.75 -31.62
C ILE A 290 -5.56 3.74 -31.07
N ASP A 291 -4.81 2.71 -31.45
CA ASP A 291 -3.39 2.60 -31.24
C ASP A 291 -2.65 3.54 -32.20
N MET A 292 -2.37 4.77 -31.73
CA MET A 292 -1.72 5.79 -32.53
C MET A 292 -0.23 5.57 -32.76
N GLU A 293 0.41 4.63 -32.05
CA GLU A 293 1.79 4.24 -32.34
C GLU A 293 1.88 3.48 -33.67
N HIS A 294 0.85 2.70 -33.99
CA HIS A 294 0.78 1.88 -35.21
C HIS A 294 -0.21 2.40 -36.26
N CYS A 295 -0.99 3.43 -35.95
CA CYS A 295 -1.97 4.01 -36.86
C CYS A 295 -1.30 4.69 -38.07
N LEU A 296 -1.70 4.31 -39.29
CA LEU A 296 -1.20 4.96 -40.52
C LEU A 296 -1.62 6.43 -40.64
N GLY A 297 -2.73 6.83 -40.01
CA GLY A 297 -3.20 8.22 -39.99
C GLY A 297 -2.27 9.19 -39.23
N ASN A 298 -1.30 8.66 -38.47
CA ASN A 298 -0.24 9.42 -37.80
C ASN A 298 1.05 9.54 -38.65
N ASN A 299 1.06 8.92 -39.84
CA ASN A 299 2.16 8.90 -40.82
C ASN A 299 1.76 9.82 -42.00
N PRO A 300 2.67 10.32 -42.88
CA PRO A 300 2.34 11.22 -44.00
C PRO A 300 1.28 10.72 -44.97
N ILE A 301 0.92 9.42 -44.90
CA ILE A 301 -0.22 8.82 -45.58
C ILE A 301 -1.43 8.95 -44.65
N ALA A 302 -2.14 10.08 -44.72
CA ALA A 302 -3.32 10.34 -43.89
C ALA A 302 -4.46 9.35 -44.18
N CYS A 303 -4.46 8.20 -43.51
CA CYS A 303 -5.53 7.22 -43.56
C CYS A 303 -6.69 7.65 -42.66
N SER A 304 -7.88 7.90 -43.24
CA SER A 304 -9.10 8.33 -42.53
C SER A 304 -10.20 7.26 -42.48
N LYS A 305 -9.95 6.04 -42.98
CA LYS A 305 -10.99 5.02 -43.21
C LYS A 305 -11.89 4.75 -41.99
N CYS A 306 -11.32 4.70 -40.80
CA CYS A 306 -12.09 4.47 -39.57
C CYS A 306 -13.03 5.64 -39.26
N ILE A 307 -12.62 6.88 -39.50
CA ILE A 307 -13.47 8.08 -39.37
C ILE A 307 -14.62 8.01 -40.37
N ASP A 308 -14.31 7.71 -41.63
CA ASP A 308 -15.29 7.66 -42.72
C ASP A 308 -16.35 6.57 -42.49
N ALA A 309 -15.96 5.44 -41.88
CA ALA A 309 -16.85 4.34 -41.53
C ALA A 309 -17.65 4.58 -40.23
N CYS A 310 -17.25 5.53 -39.38
CA CYS A 310 -17.89 5.75 -38.09
C CYS A 310 -19.14 6.63 -38.23
N GLU A 311 -20.32 6.01 -38.31
CA GLU A 311 -21.60 6.74 -38.39
C GLU A 311 -21.84 7.68 -37.19
N LYS A 312 -21.32 7.32 -36.00
CA LYS A 312 -21.44 8.13 -34.78
C LYS A 312 -20.51 9.32 -34.74
N GLN A 313 -19.55 9.41 -35.68
CA GLN A 313 -18.54 10.46 -35.74
C GLN A 313 -17.84 10.67 -34.39
N CYS A 314 -17.55 9.58 -33.68
CA CYS A 314 -16.94 9.60 -32.35
C CYS A 314 -15.42 9.44 -32.38
N ILE A 315 -14.80 9.39 -33.57
CA ILE A 315 -13.35 9.23 -33.72
C ILE A 315 -12.71 10.60 -33.95
N ASP A 316 -11.78 10.98 -33.07
CA ASP A 316 -10.98 12.20 -33.16
C ASP A 316 -9.49 11.88 -33.00
N LEU A 317 -8.78 11.86 -34.13
CA LEU A 317 -7.33 11.57 -34.16
C LEU A 317 -6.48 12.73 -33.59
N ASN A 318 -7.07 13.90 -33.36
CA ASN A 318 -6.36 15.03 -32.73
C ASN A 318 -6.54 15.05 -31.21
N MET A 319 -7.29 14.10 -30.63
CA MET A 319 -7.49 14.00 -29.19
C MET A 319 -6.14 13.94 -28.48
N GLN A 320 -6.02 14.71 -27.39
CA GLN A 320 -4.79 14.80 -26.60
C GLN A 320 -4.99 14.14 -25.23
N ASP A 321 -3.88 13.64 -24.69
CA ASP A 321 -3.80 13.21 -23.30
C ASP A 321 -4.28 14.32 -22.36
N LYS A 322 -4.94 13.94 -21.27
CA LYS A 322 -5.37 14.86 -20.22
C LYS A 322 -4.69 14.51 -18.90
N ILE A 323 -4.21 15.53 -18.19
CA ILE A 323 -3.77 15.38 -16.81
C ILE A 323 -4.93 15.74 -15.89
N VAL A 324 -5.25 14.85 -14.97
CA VAL A 324 -6.25 15.03 -13.93
C VAL A 324 -5.54 15.05 -12.58
N GLU A 325 -5.83 16.07 -11.77
CA GLU A 325 -5.34 16.17 -10.39
C GLU A 325 -6.45 15.71 -9.45
N LEU A 326 -6.12 14.77 -8.56
CA LEU A 326 -7.04 14.16 -7.61
C LEU A 326 -6.52 14.36 -6.18
N ASP A 327 -7.40 14.84 -5.30
CA ASP A 327 -7.15 14.87 -3.85
C ASP A 327 -7.79 13.62 -3.21
N VAL A 328 -6.98 12.78 -2.57
CA VAL A 328 -7.45 11.52 -1.95
C VAL A 328 -6.86 11.30 -0.56
N GLY A 329 -7.62 10.63 0.30
CA GLY A 329 -7.17 10.31 1.66
C GLY A 329 -6.41 9.00 1.75
N THR A 330 -6.80 8.03 0.92
CA THR A 330 -6.24 6.66 0.93
C THR A 330 -5.97 6.18 -0.48
N ILE A 331 -4.96 5.31 -0.62
CA ILE A 331 -4.55 4.71 -1.89
C ILE A 331 -4.47 3.19 -1.70
N ILE A 332 -5.09 2.44 -2.60
CA ILE A 332 -4.99 0.99 -2.69
C ILE A 332 -4.26 0.66 -3.99
N VAL A 333 -3.17 -0.09 -3.89
CA VAL A 333 -2.40 -0.57 -5.05
C VAL A 333 -2.78 -2.02 -5.32
N ALA A 334 -3.35 -2.27 -6.50
CA ALA A 334 -3.86 -3.56 -6.96
C ALA A 334 -3.52 -3.82 -8.46
N THR A 335 -2.30 -3.42 -8.85
CA THR A 335 -1.74 -3.56 -10.21
C THR A 335 -1.21 -4.95 -10.49
#